data_AF-A0A433RQ58-F1
#
_entry.id   AF-A0A433RQ58-F1
#
_cell.length_a   1.000
_cell.length_b   1.000
_cell.length_c   1.000
_cell.angle_alpha   90.00
_cell.angle_beta   90.00
_cell.angle_gamma   90.00
#
_symmetry.space_group_name_H-M   'P 1'
#
loop_
_entity.id
_entity.type
_entity.pdbx_description
1 polymer ?
#
loop_
_entity_poly.entity_id
_entity_poly.type
_entity_poly.pdbx_seq_one_letter_code
_entity_poly.pdbx_strand_id
1 'polypeptide(L)'
;MKKAIPWLLFAALFFIILYTVLFAMHRMSNNTLTDMWKVSFERPFDDTTWTYDIEQLTKEPLDMQSIQLLHHDEELIHIEQFEEGTTIEDFNMLLHPFYLQSATNIVEKGETYTLIIRYKQHHVLKRDVLTIK
;
A
#
# COMPACT_ATOMS: atom_id res chain seq x y z
N MET A 1 -19.31 -7.29 -47.55
CA MET A 1 -18.84 -6.34 -46.50
C MET A 1 -19.65 -6.37 -45.21
N LYS A 2 -20.98 -6.62 -45.20
CA LYS A 2 -21.81 -6.62 -43.97
C LYS A 2 -21.50 -7.73 -42.93
N LYS A 3 -20.88 -8.85 -43.33
CA LYS A 3 -20.50 -9.96 -42.43
C LYS A 3 -19.16 -9.75 -41.69
N ALA A 4 -18.36 -8.77 -42.09
CA ALA A 4 -17.08 -8.47 -41.44
C ALA A 4 -17.24 -7.61 -40.18
N ILE A 5 -18.30 -6.80 -40.13
CA ILE A 5 -18.64 -5.92 -39.00
C ILE A 5 -18.87 -6.70 -37.70
N PRO A 6 -19.67 -7.79 -37.66
CA PRO A 6 -19.80 -8.58 -36.43
C PRO A 6 -18.47 -9.23 -36.02
N TRP A 7 -17.62 -9.60 -36.98
CA TRP A 7 -16.33 -10.22 -36.67
C TRP A 7 -15.29 -9.23 -36.11
N LEU A 8 -15.30 -8.00 -36.61
CA LEU A 8 -14.54 -6.88 -36.05
C LEU A 8 -15.00 -6.52 -34.62
N LEU A 9 -16.30 -6.56 -34.35
CA LEU A 9 -16.84 -6.33 -33.00
C LEU A 9 -16.39 -7.42 -32.02
N PHE A 10 -16.41 -8.69 -32.44
CA PHE A 10 -15.90 -9.80 -31.63
C PHE A 10 -14.39 -9.67 -31.37
N ALA A 11 -13.61 -9.33 -32.38
CA ALA A 11 -12.18 -9.11 -32.22
C ALA A 11 -11.88 -7.94 -31.27
N ALA A 12 -12.58 -6.81 -31.43
CA ALA A 12 -12.43 -5.66 -30.54
C ALA A 12 -12.80 -6.00 -29.09
N LEU A 13 -13.89 -6.73 -28.87
CA LEU A 13 -14.29 -7.19 -27.54
C LEU A 13 -13.22 -8.11 -26.92
N PHE A 14 -12.66 -9.03 -27.72
CA PHE A 14 -11.57 -9.90 -27.28
C PHE A 14 -10.33 -9.09 -26.87
N PHE A 15 -9.93 -8.10 -27.66
CA PHE A 15 -8.79 -7.23 -27.31
C PHE A 15 -9.07 -6.36 -26.09
N ILE A 16 -10.29 -5.88 -25.90
CA ILE A 16 -10.69 -5.14 -24.69
C ILE A 16 -10.58 -6.06 -23.46
N ILE A 17 -11.14 -7.26 -23.52
CA ILE A 17 -11.06 -8.23 -22.41
C ILE A 17 -9.60 -8.60 -22.13
N LEU A 18 -8.82 -8.88 -23.18
CA LEU A 18 -7.40 -9.20 -23.07
C LEU A 18 -6.62 -8.04 -22.42
N TYR A 19 -6.85 -6.81 -22.86
CA TYR A 19 -6.26 -5.62 -22.26
C TYR A 19 -6.64 -5.49 -20.79
N THR A 20 -7.91 -5.69 -20.45
CA THR A 20 -8.40 -5.58 -19.06
C THR A 20 -7.76 -6.63 -18.15
N VAL A 21 -7.61 -7.87 -18.64
CA VAL A 21 -6.94 -8.96 -17.91
C VAL A 21 -5.45 -8.69 -17.75
N LEU A 22 -4.76 -8.28 -18.83
CA LEU A 22 -3.34 -7.94 -18.77
C LEU A 22 -3.09 -6.75 -17.84
N PHE A 23 -3.98 -5.76 -17.85
CA PHE A 23 -3.95 -4.61 -16.95
C PHE A 23 -4.13 -5.03 -15.49
N ALA A 24 -5.13 -5.87 -15.19
CA ALA A 24 -5.36 -6.39 -13.85
C ALA A 24 -4.21 -7.30 -13.36
N MET A 25 -3.58 -8.05 -14.26
CA MET A 25 -2.39 -8.84 -13.94
C MET A 25 -1.15 -7.97 -13.73
N HIS A 26 -1.05 -6.80 -14.36
CA HIS A 26 0.09 -5.89 -14.17
C HIS A 26 -0.01 -5.05 -12.91
N ARG A 27 -1.22 -4.63 -12.52
CA ARG A 27 -1.49 -3.92 -11.27
C ARG A 27 -1.72 -4.93 -10.16
N MET A 28 -0.61 -5.46 -9.64
CA MET A 28 -0.66 -6.33 -8.46
C MET A 28 -0.64 -5.44 -7.22
N SER A 29 -1.68 -5.58 -6.39
CA SER A 29 -1.73 -4.97 -5.06
C SER A 29 -2.12 -6.00 -4.02
N ASN A 30 -1.50 -5.95 -2.85
CA ASN A 30 -1.89 -6.75 -1.71
C ASN A 30 -2.26 -5.84 -0.56
N ASN A 31 -3.44 -6.07 0.02
CA ASN A 31 -4.01 -5.15 1.01
C ASN A 31 -4.34 -5.92 2.27
N THR A 32 -3.88 -5.41 3.41
CA THR A 32 -4.28 -5.84 4.74
C THR A 32 -5.20 -4.78 5.32
N LEU A 33 -6.41 -5.19 5.70
CA LEU A 33 -7.44 -4.30 6.24
C LEU A 33 -7.81 -4.73 7.65
N THR A 34 -7.84 -3.76 8.56
CA THR A 34 -8.36 -3.90 9.93
C THR A 34 -9.39 -2.80 10.20
N ASP A 35 -9.96 -2.75 11.41
CA ASP A 35 -10.91 -1.70 11.77
C ASP A 35 -10.28 -0.29 11.79
N MET A 36 -8.96 -0.20 12.03
CA MET A 36 -8.26 1.08 12.16
C MET A 36 -7.30 1.39 11.01
N TRP A 37 -6.70 0.35 10.41
CA TRP A 37 -5.63 0.50 9.45
C TRP A 37 -5.95 -0.22 8.14
N LYS A 38 -5.59 0.44 7.04
CA LYS A 38 -5.42 -0.16 5.73
C LYS A 38 -3.96 -0.06 5.36
N VAL A 39 -3.36 -1.18 4.98
CA VAL A 39 -2.00 -1.24 4.50
C VAL A 39 -1.99 -1.92 3.15
N SER A 40 -1.43 -1.29 2.13
CA SER A 40 -1.39 -1.84 0.79
C SER A 40 0.04 -1.83 0.27
N PHE A 41 0.42 -2.91 -0.40
CA PHE A 41 1.60 -2.97 -1.24
C PHE A 41 1.15 -2.84 -2.68
N GLU A 42 1.70 -1.90 -3.43
CA GLU A 42 1.36 -1.69 -4.83
C GLU A 42 2.64 -1.68 -5.67
N ARG A 43 2.59 -2.38 -6.82
CA ARG A 43 3.63 -2.26 -7.84
C ARG A 43 3.27 -1.14 -8.82
N PRO A 44 4.06 -0.06 -8.94
CA PRO A 44 3.87 0.95 -9.97
C PRO A 44 3.96 0.34 -11.38
N PHE A 45 3.31 0.97 -12.36
CA PHE A 45 3.24 0.44 -13.73
C PHE A 45 4.59 0.34 -14.44
N ASP A 46 5.53 1.23 -14.14
CA ASP A 46 6.80 1.38 -14.86
C ASP A 46 8.01 0.83 -14.10
N ASP A 47 7.81 0.10 -12.99
CA ASP A 47 8.90 -0.40 -12.16
C ASP A 47 8.72 -1.85 -11.70
N THR A 48 9.84 -2.54 -11.48
CA THR A 48 9.93 -3.83 -10.80
C THR A 48 9.74 -3.71 -9.28
N THR A 49 9.76 -2.47 -8.78
CA THR A 49 9.76 -2.15 -7.37
C THR A 49 8.35 -2.07 -6.80
N TRP A 50 8.23 -2.31 -5.50
CA TRP A 50 6.96 -2.26 -4.80
C TRP A 50 7.01 -1.16 -3.76
N THR A 51 5.95 -0.37 -3.72
CA THR A 51 5.75 0.66 -2.70
C THR A 51 4.74 0.16 -1.68
N TYR A 52 4.68 0.85 -0.54
CA TYR A 52 3.67 0.58 0.46
C TYR A 52 2.99 1.86 0.94
N ASP A 53 1.70 1.74 1.26
CA ASP A 53 0.90 2.76 1.92
C ASP A 53 0.37 2.25 3.27
N ILE A 54 0.31 3.14 4.25
CA ILE A 54 -0.32 2.91 5.56
C ILE A 54 -1.33 4.03 5.74
N GLU A 55 -2.60 3.68 5.80
CA GLU A 55 -3.72 4.60 5.89
C GLU A 55 -4.54 4.30 7.15
N GLN A 56 -4.78 5.33 7.95
CA GLN A 56 -5.71 5.28 9.05
C GLN A 56 -7.14 5.45 8.52
N LEU A 57 -8.01 4.50 8.83
CA LEU A 57 -9.41 4.47 8.38
C LEU A 57 -10.34 5.30 9.29
N THR A 58 -9.94 5.51 10.53
CA THR A 58 -10.70 6.32 11.49
C THR A 58 -10.34 7.80 11.35
N LYS A 59 -11.28 8.68 11.71
CA LYS A 59 -11.09 10.14 11.65
C LYS A 59 -10.50 10.74 12.92
N GLU A 60 -10.38 9.94 13.98
CA GLU A 60 -9.86 10.41 15.27
C GLU A 60 -8.35 10.67 15.17
N PRO A 61 -7.84 11.79 15.67
CA PRO A 61 -6.40 12.06 15.64
C PRO A 61 -5.65 11.06 16.52
N LEU A 62 -4.57 10.48 15.98
CA LEU A 62 -3.65 9.60 16.70
C LEU A 62 -2.31 10.30 16.85
N ASP A 63 -1.72 10.20 18.04
CA ASP A 63 -0.35 10.66 18.30
C ASP A 63 0.62 9.50 17.99
N MET A 64 1.12 9.48 16.76
CA MET A 64 1.98 8.41 16.25
C MET A 64 3.34 8.41 16.96
N GLN A 65 3.78 7.23 17.40
CA GLN A 65 5.03 7.07 18.15
C GLN A 65 6.09 6.32 17.37
N SER A 66 5.72 5.23 16.67
CA SER A 66 6.66 4.49 15.83
C SER A 66 5.96 3.65 14.77
N ILE A 67 6.59 3.50 13.63
CA ILE A 67 6.26 2.49 12.61
C ILE A 67 7.50 1.65 12.37
N GLN A 68 7.36 0.33 12.48
CA GLN A 68 8.42 -0.64 12.17
C GLN A 68 7.93 -1.64 11.14
N LEU A 69 8.73 -1.88 10.10
CA LEU A 69 8.48 -2.94 9.13
C LEU A 69 9.60 -3.97 9.23
N LEU A 70 9.21 -5.22 9.43
CA LEU A 70 10.11 -6.35 9.56
C LEU A 70 9.88 -7.35 8.43
N HIS A 71 10.97 -7.94 7.92
CA HIS A 71 10.93 -9.15 7.10
C HIS A 71 11.53 -10.29 7.90
N HIS A 72 10.72 -11.29 8.24
CA HIS A 72 11.06 -12.27 9.27
C HIS A 72 11.46 -11.60 10.59
N ASP A 73 12.74 -11.65 10.97
CA ASP A 73 13.30 -11.03 12.18
C ASP A 73 14.20 -9.81 11.87
N GLU A 74 14.33 -9.43 10.60
CA GLU A 74 15.16 -8.31 10.16
C GLU A 74 14.33 -7.02 10.07
N GLU A 75 14.81 -5.95 10.70
CA GLU A 75 14.20 -4.63 10.64
C GLU A 75 14.60 -3.92 9.34
N LEU A 76 13.61 -3.69 8.47
CA LEU A 76 13.81 -2.99 7.20
C LEU A 76 13.63 -1.48 7.36
N ILE A 77 12.61 -1.09 8.12
CA ILE A 77 12.28 0.32 8.35
C ILE A 77 11.89 0.52 9.81
N HIS A 78 12.35 1.64 10.35
CA HIS A 78 11.93 2.14 11.64
C HIS A 78 11.82 3.67 11.61
N ILE A 79 10.60 4.16 11.78
CA ILE A 79 10.28 5.59 11.82
C ILE A 79 9.75 5.92 13.21
N GLU A 80 10.38 6.87 13.90
CA GLU A 80 9.96 7.35 15.23
C GLU A 80 9.59 8.83 15.24
N GLN A 81 9.97 9.57 14.19
CA GLN A 81 9.70 11.00 14.07
C GLN A 81 8.54 11.19 13.11
N PHE A 82 7.48 11.85 13.58
CA PHE A 82 6.28 12.15 12.77
C PHE A 82 5.98 13.64 12.92
N GLU A 83 6.45 14.45 11.97
CA GLU A 83 6.20 15.90 11.94
C GLU A 83 5.43 16.30 10.68
N GLU A 84 4.40 17.14 10.84
CA GLU A 84 3.55 17.60 9.74
C GLU A 84 4.33 18.55 8.82
N GLY A 85 4.35 18.25 7.52
CA GLY A 85 5.06 19.08 6.53
C GLY A 85 6.57 18.82 6.44
N THR A 86 7.09 17.82 7.15
CA THR A 86 8.49 17.40 7.05
C THR A 86 8.60 16.22 6.08
N THR A 87 9.39 16.37 5.01
CA THR A 87 9.77 15.25 4.15
C THR A 87 10.81 14.42 4.91
N ILE A 88 10.39 13.30 5.48
CA ILE A 88 11.32 12.32 6.04
C ILE A 88 11.78 11.47 4.87
N GLU A 89 13.03 11.64 4.45
CA GLU A 89 13.86 10.68 3.69
C GLU A 89 13.06 9.70 2.80
N ASP A 90 12.32 10.22 1.80
CA ASP A 90 11.56 9.45 0.80
C ASP A 90 10.15 8.95 1.20
N PHE A 91 9.53 9.54 2.22
CA PHE A 91 8.14 9.28 2.61
C PHE A 91 7.23 10.49 2.44
N ASN A 92 6.06 10.27 1.83
CA ASN A 92 4.96 11.24 1.84
C ASN A 92 4.04 10.94 3.02
N MET A 93 3.79 11.93 3.88
CA MET A 93 3.08 11.73 5.13
C MET A 93 2.03 12.80 5.42
N LEU A 94 0.89 12.38 5.99
CA LEU A 94 -0.11 13.24 6.62
C LEU A 94 -0.37 12.70 8.04
N LEU A 95 -0.50 13.58 9.04
CA LEU A 95 -0.72 13.13 10.41
C LEU A 95 -2.19 12.82 10.72
N HIS A 96 -3.14 13.52 10.09
CA HIS A 96 -4.56 13.44 10.43
C HIS A 96 -5.50 13.50 9.21
N PRO A 97 -6.26 12.42 8.92
CA PRO A 97 -6.01 11.05 9.38
C PRO A 97 -4.60 10.59 8.96
N PHE A 98 -3.99 9.71 9.74
CA PHE A 98 -2.61 9.31 9.45
C PHE A 98 -2.51 8.62 8.09
N TYR A 99 -1.57 9.06 7.28
CA TYR A 99 -1.21 8.47 6.00
C TYR A 99 0.30 8.50 5.86
N LEU A 100 0.88 7.37 5.45
CA LEU A 100 2.29 7.26 5.10
C LEU A 100 2.41 6.49 3.80
N GLN A 101 3.12 7.04 2.84
CA GLN A 101 3.46 6.37 1.59
C GLN A 101 4.97 6.37 1.40
N SER A 102 5.50 5.17 1.15
CA SER A 102 6.90 4.99 0.81
C SER A 102 7.17 5.28 -0.66
N ALA A 103 8.24 6.01 -0.93
CA ALA A 103 8.89 6.06 -2.24
C ALA A 103 10.11 5.11 -2.33
N THR A 104 10.40 4.35 -1.27
CA THR A 104 11.55 3.42 -1.20
C THR A 104 11.17 1.98 -1.55
N ASN A 105 12.12 1.27 -2.16
CA ASN A 105 11.98 -0.05 -2.76
C ASN A 105 12.47 -1.15 -1.81
N ILE A 106 11.75 -1.34 -0.71
CA ILE A 106 12.18 -2.23 0.38
C ILE A 106 11.30 -3.48 0.55
N VAL A 107 10.26 -3.62 -0.27
CA VAL A 107 9.34 -4.77 -0.23
C VAL A 107 9.35 -5.53 -1.56
N GLU A 108 9.20 -6.84 -1.45
CA GLU A 108 9.22 -7.81 -2.56
C GLU A 108 7.91 -8.63 -2.61
N LYS A 109 7.54 -9.05 -3.82
CA LYS A 109 6.31 -9.80 -4.07
C LYS A 109 6.37 -11.22 -3.49
N GLY A 110 5.35 -11.61 -2.75
CA GLY A 110 5.14 -12.99 -2.28
C GLY A 110 5.82 -13.27 -0.94
N GLU A 111 6.61 -12.33 -0.47
CA GLU A 111 7.18 -12.31 0.87
C GLU A 111 6.14 -11.84 1.89
N THR A 112 6.35 -12.21 3.15
CA THR A 112 5.47 -11.79 4.25
C THR A 112 6.22 -10.86 5.19
N TYR A 113 5.59 -9.76 5.53
CA TYR A 113 6.15 -8.70 6.35
C TYR A 113 5.31 -8.51 7.61
N THR A 114 5.97 -8.08 8.67
CA THR A 114 5.31 -7.70 9.92
C THR A 114 5.42 -6.20 10.10
N LEU A 115 4.28 -5.51 10.09
CA LEU A 115 4.20 -4.09 10.39
C LEU A 115 3.77 -3.89 11.85
N ILE A 116 4.54 -3.13 12.60
CA ILE A 116 4.24 -2.78 13.98
C ILE A 116 4.00 -1.28 14.04
N ILE A 117 2.78 -0.89 14.41
CA ILE A 117 2.37 0.51 14.55
C ILE A 117 2.16 0.80 16.03
N ARG A 118 2.86 1.81 16.57
CA ARG A 118 2.65 2.31 17.94
C ARG A 118 2.15 3.75 17.89
N TYR A 119 1.09 4.01 18.63
CA TYR A 119 0.43 5.32 18.67
C TYR A 119 -0.24 5.52 20.03
N LYS A 120 -0.57 6.76 20.38
CA LYS A 120 -1.43 7.06 21.52
C LYS A 120 -2.81 7.47 21.02
N GLN A 121 -3.83 6.85 21.61
CA GLN A 121 -5.23 7.24 21.45
C GLN A 121 -5.77 7.61 22.83
N HIS A 122 -6.29 8.83 22.99
CA HIS A 122 -6.76 9.33 24.30
C HIS A 122 -5.72 9.17 25.43
N HIS A 123 -4.45 9.48 25.15
CA HIS A 123 -3.28 9.33 26.04
C HIS A 123 -2.92 7.88 26.43
N VAL A 124 -3.60 6.87 25.88
CA VAL A 124 -3.26 5.46 26.09
C VAL A 124 -2.37 4.98 24.96
N LEU A 125 -1.19 4.44 25.29
CA LEU A 125 -0.30 3.82 24.32
C LEU A 125 -0.92 2.52 23.80
N LYS A 126 -1.04 2.42 22.48
CA LYS A 126 -1.54 1.27 21.73
C LYS A 126 -0.45 0.74 20.82
N ARG A 127 -0.57 -0.55 20.49
CA ARG A 127 0.33 -1.25 19.58
C ARG A 127 -0.48 -2.21 18.74
N ASP A 128 -0.47 -2.00 17.44
CA ASP A 128 -1.06 -2.90 16.45
C ASP A 128 0.05 -3.61 15.69
N VAL A 129 -0.12 -4.92 15.48
CA VAL A 129 0.81 -5.77 14.74
C VAL A 129 0.05 -6.39 13.58
N LEU A 130 0.45 -6.05 12.36
CA LEU A 130 -0.22 -6.44 11.12
C LEU A 130 0.71 -7.32 10.31
N THR A 131 0.19 -8.44 9.82
CA THR A 131 0.90 -9.31 8.88
C THR A 131 0.45 -8.97 7.46
N ILE A 132 1.40 -8.58 6.61
CA ILE A 132 1.16 -8.17 5.23
C ILE A 132 1.83 -9.19 4.33
N LYS A 133 1.12 -9.70 3.33
CA LYS A 133 1.60 -10.70 2.39
C LYS A 133 1.24 -10.28 0.99
#